data_AF-A0A813LNZ2-F1
#
_entry.id   AF-A0A813LNZ2-F1
#
_cell.length_a   1.000
_cell.length_b   1.000
_cell.length_c   1.000
_cell.angle_alpha   90.00
_cell.angle_beta   90.00
_cell.angle_gamma   90.00
#
_symmetry.space_group_name_H-M   'P 1'
#
loop_
_entity.id
_entity.type
_entity.pdbx_description
1 polymer ?
#
loop_
_entity_poly.entity_id
_entity_poly.type
_entity_poly.pdbx_seq_one_letter_code
_entity_poly.pdbx_strand_id
1 'polypeptide(L)'
;MDGQPRRRRTREAAASLLVVLTSGCLAGQRGFAAPLRGRTLRTVTSSSAGSFSTPPGFHPTPVQQPDELGSNPLSASALIALALGSCFQTARAAASSRLARRAAEGSRNEPSKKSVETMTKFSNQYAKVTNTKFCIDPSVAAVVVVGLAHHKETLGAPLCPCRHYDDKEKEAKNGYWNCPCVPMRERKECHCMLFLTDDNPFVSDSQHLDLEDILKLSKET
;
A
#
# COMPACT_ATOMS: atom_id res chain seq x y z
N MET A 1 -65.89 -7.84 12.10
CA MET A 1 -64.86 -8.13 11.09
C MET A 1 -63.57 -8.40 11.84
N ASP A 2 -63.53 -9.65 12.29
CA ASP A 2 -62.54 -10.37 13.07
C ASP A 2 -61.12 -10.37 12.47
N GLY A 3 -60.10 -10.62 13.30
CA GLY A 3 -58.84 -11.17 12.79
C GLY A 3 -57.58 -10.83 13.57
N GLN A 4 -57.32 -11.59 14.63
CA GLN A 4 -56.24 -11.51 15.64
C GLN A 4 -54.76 -11.41 15.18
N PRO A 5 -53.87 -10.99 16.11
CA PRO A 5 -52.40 -10.92 15.94
C PRO A 5 -51.67 -12.25 16.25
N ARG A 6 -50.59 -12.56 15.50
CA ARG A 6 -49.75 -13.75 15.75
C ARG A 6 -48.63 -13.51 16.78
N ARG A 7 -49.00 -13.86 18.01
CA ARG A 7 -48.28 -14.50 19.14
C ARG A 7 -46.74 -14.63 19.08
N ARG A 8 -46.14 -14.10 20.17
CA ARG A 8 -44.87 -14.52 20.79
C ARG A 8 -44.85 -16.02 21.10
N ARG A 9 -43.68 -16.66 20.95
CA ARG A 9 -43.37 -17.97 21.54
C ARG A 9 -42.23 -17.79 22.55
N THR A 10 -42.62 -17.67 23.81
CA THR A 10 -41.81 -18.07 24.97
C THR A 10 -42.17 -19.51 25.32
N ARG A 11 -41.18 -20.30 25.76
CA ARG A 11 -41.22 -21.56 26.56
C ARG A 11 -39.98 -22.37 26.15
N GLU A 12 -39.23 -23.06 26.99
CA GLU A 12 -39.22 -23.29 28.45
C GLU A 12 -37.90 -24.00 28.76
N ALA A 13 -37.44 -23.91 30.00
CA ALA A 13 -36.28 -24.61 30.54
C ALA A 13 -36.60 -26.08 30.89
N ALA A 14 -35.59 -26.96 30.81
CA ALA A 14 -35.34 -28.15 31.67
C ALA A 14 -34.08 -28.85 31.13
N ALA A 15 -32.93 -28.88 31.81
CA ALA A 15 -32.56 -29.59 33.04
C ALA A 15 -32.15 -31.06 32.85
N SER A 16 -30.88 -31.33 33.22
CA SER A 16 -30.32 -32.52 33.89
C SER A 16 -30.28 -33.90 33.22
N LEU A 17 -29.05 -34.44 33.03
CA LEU A 17 -28.46 -35.66 33.66
C LEU A 17 -27.20 -36.06 32.84
N LEU A 18 -25.95 -35.95 33.31
CA LEU A 18 -25.22 -36.77 34.30
C LEU A 18 -24.88 -38.21 33.84
N VAL A 19 -23.67 -38.41 33.29
CA VAL A 19 -22.81 -39.63 33.32
C VAL A 19 -21.37 -39.09 33.15
N VAL A 20 -20.58 -38.80 34.19
CA VAL A 20 -19.83 -39.63 35.16
C VAL A 20 -18.87 -40.67 34.53
N LEU A 21 -17.60 -40.63 34.97
CA LEU A 21 -16.54 -41.67 34.95
C LEU A 21 -15.70 -41.78 33.65
N THR A 22 -14.36 -41.78 33.63
CA THR A 22 -13.28 -41.97 34.64
C THR A 22 -11.94 -41.54 34.01
N SER A 23 -11.12 -40.71 34.70
CA SER A 23 -9.86 -41.10 35.38
C SER A 23 -8.95 -42.04 34.57
N GLY A 24 -7.81 -41.57 34.07
CA GLY A 24 -6.52 -41.50 34.80
C GLY A 24 -5.48 -42.14 33.88
N CYS A 25 -4.18 -41.88 33.90
CA CYS A 25 -3.32 -41.56 35.03
C CYS A 25 -1.86 -41.38 34.51
N LEU A 26 -1.06 -40.67 35.32
CA LEU A 26 0.39 -40.87 35.58
C LEU A 26 1.38 -40.50 34.45
N ALA A 27 2.04 -39.35 34.52
CA ALA A 27 3.21 -39.04 35.38
C ALA A 27 4.41 -39.97 35.13
N GLY A 28 5.46 -39.43 34.50
CA GLY A 28 6.73 -40.10 34.24
C GLY A 28 7.87 -39.10 34.15
N GLN A 29 8.61 -38.97 35.25
CA GLN A 29 9.74 -38.08 35.49
C GLN A 29 10.98 -38.51 34.71
N ARG A 30 11.82 -37.53 34.33
CA ARG A 30 13.30 -37.56 34.17
C ARG A 30 13.68 -36.19 33.60
N GLY A 31 14.33 -35.27 34.31
CA GLY A 31 15.51 -35.48 35.13
C GLY A 31 16.75 -35.34 34.26
N PHE A 32 17.07 -34.11 33.84
CA PHE A 32 18.42 -33.76 33.37
C PHE A 32 18.79 -32.38 33.89
N ALA A 33 19.65 -32.42 34.92
CA ALA A 33 20.37 -31.29 35.45
C ALA A 33 21.71 -31.12 34.69
N ALA A 34 22.20 -29.88 34.75
CA ALA A 34 23.58 -29.41 34.52
C ALA A 34 23.99 -29.00 33.08
N PRO A 35 25.00 -28.12 32.92
CA PRO A 35 25.72 -27.32 33.91
C PRO A 35 25.67 -25.79 33.67
N LEU A 36 25.77 -25.06 34.78
CA LEU A 36 26.16 -23.66 34.85
C LEU A 36 27.56 -23.50 34.24
N ARG A 37 27.67 -22.83 33.09
CA ARG A 37 28.94 -22.25 32.64
C ARG A 37 28.93 -20.77 32.94
N GLY A 38 29.69 -20.40 33.96
CA GLY A 38 30.08 -19.04 34.24
C GLY A 38 30.75 -18.43 33.00
N ARG A 39 30.18 -17.32 32.52
CA ARG A 39 30.85 -16.44 31.57
C ARG A 39 31.06 -15.11 32.25
N THR A 40 32.28 -14.98 32.77
CA THR A 40 33.00 -13.76 33.15
C THR A 40 32.31 -12.45 32.77
N LEU A 41 31.95 -11.67 33.80
CA LEU A 41 31.80 -10.22 33.71
C LEU A 41 33.09 -9.64 33.12
N ARG A 42 33.02 -9.14 31.88
CA ARG A 42 34.02 -8.19 31.38
C ARG A 42 33.54 -6.80 31.77
N THR A 43 34.19 -6.25 32.79
CA THR A 43 34.28 -4.81 33.03
C THR A 43 34.95 -4.18 31.80
N VAL A 44 34.17 -3.50 30.96
CA VAL A 44 34.73 -2.53 30.03
C VAL A 44 34.76 -1.19 30.74
N THR A 45 35.98 -0.74 30.93
CA THR A 45 36.36 0.54 31.50
C THR A 45 35.81 1.69 30.67
N SER A 46 35.50 2.75 31.40
CA SER A 46 35.30 4.12 30.95
C SER A 46 36.33 4.60 29.92
N SER A 47 35.95 5.68 29.23
CA SER A 47 36.78 6.67 28.54
C SER A 47 36.76 6.57 27.01
N SER A 48 35.99 7.44 26.36
CA SER A 48 36.53 8.70 25.82
C SER A 48 35.47 9.40 24.98
N ALA A 49 35.39 10.72 25.18
CA ALA A 49 34.65 11.63 24.33
C ALA A 49 35.18 11.52 22.89
N GLY A 50 34.32 11.09 21.97
CA GLY A 50 34.57 11.05 20.53
C GLY A 50 33.72 12.11 19.86
N SER A 51 34.41 13.07 19.25
CA SER A 51 33.89 14.26 18.59
C SER A 51 32.74 14.00 17.62
N PHE A 52 31.74 14.85 17.73
CA PHE A 52 30.80 15.22 16.67
C PHE A 52 31.56 15.55 15.38
N SER A 53 31.41 14.73 14.36
CA SER A 53 31.71 15.10 12.97
C SER A 53 30.40 15.11 12.19
N THR A 54 29.98 16.32 11.87
CA THR A 54 28.84 16.68 11.03
C THR A 54 28.96 16.02 9.64
N PRO A 55 27.90 15.44 9.07
CA PRO A 55 27.91 15.04 7.66
C PRO A 55 27.92 16.28 6.74
N PRO A 56 28.70 16.29 5.64
CA PRO A 56 28.73 17.40 4.70
C PRO A 56 27.47 17.49 3.85
N GLY A 57 27.13 18.73 3.52
CA GLY A 57 25.88 19.16 2.91
C GLY A 57 25.57 18.59 1.54
N PHE A 58 24.26 18.47 1.30
CA PHE A 58 23.66 18.34 -0.01
C PHE A 58 23.87 19.64 -0.79
N HIS A 59 24.66 19.55 -1.86
CA HIS A 59 24.74 20.59 -2.88
C HIS A 59 23.76 20.24 -4.02
N PRO A 60 22.78 21.11 -4.34
CA PRO A 60 22.01 20.96 -5.57
C PRO A 60 22.87 21.32 -6.78
N THR A 61 22.93 20.43 -7.77
CA THR A 61 23.55 20.68 -9.07
C THR A 61 22.74 21.73 -9.86
N PRO A 62 23.39 22.75 -10.45
CA PRO A 62 22.71 23.75 -11.26
C PRO A 62 22.26 23.19 -12.61
N VAL A 63 21.05 23.60 -12.98
CA VAL A 63 20.43 23.44 -14.30
C VAL A 63 21.28 24.16 -15.35
N GLN A 64 21.77 23.43 -16.36
CA GLN A 64 22.34 24.01 -17.57
C GLN A 64 21.24 24.17 -18.62
N GLN A 65 20.87 25.43 -18.89
CA GLN A 65 20.25 25.86 -20.13
C GLN A 65 21.32 25.87 -21.24
N PRO A 66 20.94 25.51 -22.47
CA PRO A 66 21.50 26.15 -23.64
C PRO A 66 20.47 27.10 -24.25
N ASP A 67 20.67 28.39 -23.98
CA ASP A 67 20.48 29.41 -25.00
C ASP A 67 21.54 29.17 -26.08
N GLU A 68 21.16 29.21 -27.36
CA GLU A 68 21.95 29.96 -28.36
C GLU A 68 21.13 30.19 -29.63
N LEU A 69 21.16 31.46 -30.02
CA LEU A 69 20.54 32.08 -31.17
C LEU A 69 21.08 31.49 -32.48
N GLY A 70 20.19 31.32 -33.45
CA GLY A 70 20.54 31.05 -34.84
C GLY A 70 19.63 31.85 -35.78
N SER A 71 19.91 33.15 -35.90
CA SER A 71 19.36 34.06 -36.90
C SER A 71 19.67 33.58 -38.32
N ASN A 72 18.68 33.56 -39.21
CA ASN A 72 18.90 33.73 -40.65
C ASN A 72 17.67 34.38 -41.33
N PRO A 73 17.89 35.14 -42.43
CA PRO A 73 17.12 36.32 -42.73
C PRO A 73 15.95 36.12 -43.70
N LEU A 74 15.07 37.11 -43.65
CA LEU A 74 14.00 37.45 -44.58
C LEU A 74 14.46 37.39 -46.05
N SER A 75 13.67 36.73 -46.91
CA SER A 75 13.56 37.14 -48.31
C SER A 75 12.29 36.58 -48.97
N ALA A 76 11.73 37.42 -49.84
CA ALA A 76 10.78 37.15 -50.91
C ALA A 76 9.31 36.99 -50.54
N SER A 77 8.64 38.14 -50.54
CA SER A 77 7.25 38.36 -50.91
C SER A 77 6.75 37.44 -52.02
N ALA A 78 5.66 36.72 -51.76
CA ALA A 78 4.73 36.26 -52.77
C ALA A 78 3.31 36.24 -52.17
N LEU A 79 2.64 37.38 -52.27
CA LEU A 79 1.19 37.44 -52.26
C LEU A 79 0.67 36.66 -53.47
N ILE A 80 -0.38 35.85 -53.32
CA ILE A 80 -1.57 35.76 -54.20
C ILE A 80 -2.46 34.55 -53.82
N ALA A 81 -3.77 34.83 -53.79
CA ALA A 81 -4.94 33.95 -53.99
C ALA A 81 -5.47 33.05 -52.86
N LEU A 82 -6.50 33.58 -52.18
CA LEU A 82 -7.89 33.07 -52.19
C LEU A 82 -8.08 31.56 -52.51
N ALA A 83 -8.43 30.78 -51.49
CA ALA A 83 -9.43 29.73 -51.62
C ALA A 83 -10.07 29.42 -50.24
N LEU A 84 -11.33 29.80 -50.10
CA LEU A 84 -12.24 29.29 -49.09
C LEU A 84 -12.34 27.76 -49.26
N GLY A 85 -11.74 26.97 -48.37
CA GLY A 85 -11.86 25.52 -48.47
C GLY A 85 -10.99 24.76 -47.47
N SER A 86 -11.65 24.17 -46.46
CA SER A 86 -11.11 23.23 -45.48
C SER A 86 -10.49 23.81 -44.20
N CYS A 87 -11.33 24.52 -43.43
CA CYS A 87 -11.16 24.70 -41.98
C CYS A 87 -11.69 23.47 -41.17
N PHE A 88 -11.93 22.31 -41.81
CA PHE A 88 -12.75 21.24 -41.22
C PHE A 88 -12.09 19.85 -41.11
N GLN A 89 -10.76 19.74 -41.16
CA GLN A 89 -10.08 18.44 -41.02
C GLN A 89 -9.20 18.24 -39.77
N THR A 90 -9.02 19.23 -38.90
CA THR A 90 -8.16 19.07 -37.70
C THR A 90 -8.88 18.51 -36.47
N ALA A 91 -10.22 18.38 -36.48
CA ALA A 91 -10.98 17.90 -35.34
C ALA A 91 -10.93 16.37 -35.12
N ARG A 92 -10.53 15.58 -36.13
CA ARG A 92 -10.65 14.11 -36.07
C ARG A 92 -9.43 13.40 -35.47
N ALA A 93 -8.25 14.02 -35.49
CA ALA A 93 -7.03 13.45 -34.90
C ALA A 93 -6.95 13.59 -33.37
N ALA A 94 -7.52 14.66 -32.80
CA ALA A 94 -7.46 14.90 -31.35
C ALA A 94 -8.34 13.94 -30.53
N ALA A 95 -9.47 13.49 -31.07
CA ALA A 95 -10.37 12.55 -30.38
C ALA A 95 -9.80 11.13 -30.28
N SER A 96 -9.01 10.69 -31.27
CA SER A 96 -8.38 9.36 -31.30
C SER A 96 -7.34 9.19 -30.20
N SER A 97 -6.59 10.24 -29.86
CA SER A 97 -5.58 10.22 -28.79
C SER A 97 -6.16 10.01 -27.38
N ARG A 98 -7.38 10.52 -27.10
CA ARG A 98 -8.01 10.39 -25.77
C ARG A 98 -8.54 8.98 -25.51
N LEU A 99 -9.06 8.32 -26.54
CA LEU A 99 -9.51 6.93 -26.48
C LEU A 99 -8.32 5.96 -26.38
N ALA A 100 -7.24 6.22 -27.13
CA ALA A 100 -5.99 5.45 -27.03
C ALA A 100 -5.28 5.63 -25.67
N ARG A 101 -5.30 6.84 -25.09
CA ARG A 101 -4.76 7.08 -23.72
C ARG A 101 -5.54 6.32 -22.64
N ARG A 102 -6.88 6.31 -22.71
CA ARG A 102 -7.70 5.51 -21.78
C ARG A 102 -7.45 4.00 -21.89
N ALA A 103 -6.98 3.51 -23.03
CA ALA A 103 -6.60 2.11 -23.21
C ALA A 103 -5.20 1.79 -22.62
N ALA A 104 -4.32 2.78 -22.48
CA ALA A 104 -2.98 2.62 -21.91
C ALA A 104 -2.93 2.83 -20.38
N GLU A 105 -3.85 3.60 -19.80
CA GLU A 105 -3.89 3.91 -18.35
C GLU A 105 -4.57 2.84 -17.47
N GLY A 106 -4.81 1.65 -18.02
CA GLY A 106 -5.34 0.53 -17.27
C GLY A 106 -5.16 -0.77 -18.05
N SER A 107 -3.92 -1.25 -18.14
CA SER A 107 -3.70 -2.67 -18.45
C SER A 107 -4.42 -3.45 -17.35
N ARG A 108 -5.55 -4.02 -17.74
CA ARG A 108 -6.57 -4.64 -16.88
C ARG A 108 -6.11 -6.03 -16.45
N ASN A 109 -4.86 -6.14 -16.01
CA ASN A 109 -4.29 -7.37 -15.52
C ASN A 109 -4.42 -7.37 -14.01
N GLU A 110 -5.50 -7.97 -13.51
CA GLU A 110 -5.66 -8.22 -12.08
C GLU A 110 -4.39 -8.91 -11.55
N PRO A 111 -3.82 -8.46 -10.42
CA PRO A 111 -2.62 -9.08 -9.88
C PRO A 111 -2.90 -10.54 -9.52
N SER A 112 -1.88 -11.39 -9.62
CA SER A 112 -2.05 -12.78 -9.23
C SER A 112 -2.41 -12.90 -7.74
N LYS A 113 -3.23 -13.90 -7.39
CA LYS A 113 -3.59 -14.21 -5.99
C LYS A 113 -2.37 -14.32 -5.07
N LYS A 114 -1.25 -14.84 -5.59
CA LYS A 114 0.01 -14.97 -4.87
C LYS A 114 0.64 -13.62 -4.50
N SER A 115 0.59 -12.65 -5.41
CA SER A 115 1.10 -11.30 -5.13
C SER A 115 0.20 -10.56 -4.15
N VAL A 116 -1.13 -10.70 -4.28
CA VAL A 116 -2.07 -10.18 -3.28
C VAL A 116 -1.77 -10.78 -1.91
N GLU A 117 -1.64 -12.11 -1.79
CA GLU A 117 -1.27 -12.77 -0.53
C GLU A 117 0.04 -12.26 0.06
N THR A 118 1.06 -12.05 -0.78
CA THR A 118 2.35 -11.50 -0.34
C THR A 118 2.17 -10.09 0.22
N MET A 119 1.39 -9.24 -0.45
CA MET A 119 1.13 -7.88 0.01
C MET A 119 0.20 -7.82 1.23
N THR A 120 -0.73 -8.76 1.37
CA THR A 120 -1.54 -8.92 2.59
C THR A 120 -0.65 -9.25 3.79
N LYS A 121 0.23 -10.25 3.65
CA LYS A 121 1.18 -10.64 4.72
C LYS A 121 2.11 -9.49 5.09
N PHE A 122 2.63 -8.78 4.09
CA PHE A 122 3.42 -7.57 4.31
C PHE A 122 2.64 -6.54 5.12
N SER A 123 1.40 -6.25 4.73
CA SER A 123 0.57 -5.23 5.38
C SER A 123 0.27 -5.60 6.84
N ASN A 124 -0.12 -6.85 7.09
CA ASN A 124 -0.38 -7.35 8.46
C ASN A 124 0.88 -7.29 9.32
N GLN A 125 2.04 -7.68 8.78
CA GLN A 125 3.29 -7.63 9.52
C GLN A 125 3.74 -6.19 9.79
N TYR A 126 3.64 -5.31 8.79
CA TYR A 126 4.07 -3.93 8.93
C TYR A 126 3.20 -3.17 9.92
N ALA A 127 1.87 -3.35 9.86
CA ALA A 127 0.93 -2.77 10.80
C ALA A 127 1.29 -3.10 12.26
N LYS A 128 1.63 -4.37 12.54
CA LYS A 128 2.10 -4.82 13.86
C LYS A 128 3.41 -4.16 14.28
N VAL A 129 4.40 -4.10 13.39
CA VAL A 129 5.73 -3.53 13.71
C VAL A 129 5.66 -2.02 13.94
N THR A 130 4.81 -1.30 13.20
CA THR A 130 4.70 0.16 13.31
C THR A 130 3.67 0.63 14.33
N ASN A 131 2.95 -0.29 14.99
CA ASN A 131 1.81 0.01 15.85
C ASN A 131 0.80 0.92 15.13
N THR A 132 0.43 0.53 13.90
CA THR A 132 -0.62 1.19 13.12
C THR A 132 -1.72 0.20 12.82
N LYS A 133 -2.91 0.69 12.54
CA LYS A 133 -4.10 -0.12 12.26
C LYS A 133 -4.68 0.22 10.88
N PHE A 134 -5.62 -0.59 10.42
CA PHE A 134 -6.28 -0.38 9.13
C PHE A 134 -7.45 0.59 9.24
N CYS A 135 -7.92 1.09 8.09
CA CYS A 135 -9.16 1.88 8.01
C CYS A 135 -10.37 1.10 8.56
N ILE A 136 -11.34 1.81 9.12
CA ILE A 136 -12.64 1.27 9.56
C ILE A 136 -13.41 0.62 8.41
N ASP A 137 -13.23 1.09 7.18
CA ASP A 137 -13.72 0.44 5.98
C ASP A 137 -12.65 -0.51 5.42
N PRO A 138 -12.85 -1.84 5.51
CA PRO A 138 -11.88 -2.82 5.01
C PRO A 138 -11.73 -2.77 3.48
N SER A 139 -12.71 -2.21 2.75
CA SER A 139 -12.67 -2.08 1.29
C SER A 139 -11.53 -1.17 0.84
N VAL A 140 -11.25 -0.12 1.61
CA VAL A 140 -10.11 0.78 1.38
C VAL A 140 -8.80 0.02 1.44
N ALA A 141 -8.60 -0.79 2.49
CA ALA A 141 -7.40 -1.60 2.64
C ALA A 141 -7.28 -2.63 1.51
N ALA A 142 -8.39 -3.26 1.10
CA ALA A 142 -8.41 -4.24 0.02
C ALA A 142 -7.94 -3.64 -1.32
N VAL A 143 -8.52 -2.52 -1.76
CA VAL A 143 -8.14 -1.85 -3.01
C VAL A 143 -6.68 -1.42 -3.01
N VAL A 144 -6.19 -0.89 -1.88
CA VAL A 144 -4.78 -0.48 -1.76
C VAL A 144 -3.84 -1.69 -1.84
N VAL A 145 -4.15 -2.79 -1.15
CA VAL A 145 -3.32 -4.01 -1.18
C VAL A 145 -3.27 -4.61 -2.59
N VAL A 146 -4.40 -4.64 -3.30
CA VAL A 146 -4.46 -5.09 -4.70
C VAL A 146 -3.66 -4.16 -5.62
N GLY A 147 -3.79 -2.84 -5.46
CA GLY A 147 -3.00 -1.87 -6.24
C GLY A 147 -1.49 -2.00 -6.01
N LEU A 148 -1.08 -2.22 -4.76
CA LEU A 148 0.33 -2.49 -4.42
C LEU A 148 0.83 -3.80 -5.04
N ALA A 149 0.01 -4.85 -5.02
CA ALA A 149 0.34 -6.14 -5.63
C ALA A 149 0.49 -6.00 -7.16
N HIS A 150 -0.40 -5.25 -7.81
CA HIS A 150 -0.34 -4.97 -9.24
C HIS A 150 0.94 -4.21 -9.62
N HIS A 151 1.29 -3.15 -8.90
CA HIS A 151 2.55 -2.43 -9.15
C HIS A 151 3.77 -3.30 -8.86
N LYS A 152 3.72 -4.18 -7.86
CA LYS A 152 4.80 -5.12 -7.59
C LYS A 152 5.04 -6.08 -8.77
N GLU A 153 3.98 -6.58 -9.40
CA GLU A 153 4.10 -7.47 -10.56
C GLU A 153 4.56 -6.74 -11.83
N THR A 154 4.02 -5.55 -12.08
CA THR A 154 4.26 -4.80 -13.33
C THR A 154 5.55 -3.99 -13.31
N LEU A 155 5.89 -3.37 -12.17
CA LEU A 155 7.06 -2.49 -12.01
C LEU A 155 8.21 -3.16 -11.24
N GLY A 156 7.97 -4.34 -10.66
CA GLY A 156 8.94 -5.04 -9.78
C GLY A 156 8.97 -4.51 -8.34
N ALA A 157 8.31 -3.39 -8.05
CA ALA A 157 8.26 -2.77 -6.73
C ALA A 157 6.83 -2.30 -6.37
N PRO A 158 6.42 -2.36 -5.09
CA PRO A 158 5.07 -2.01 -4.67
C PRO A 158 4.90 -0.48 -4.59
N LEU A 159 4.90 0.19 -5.76
CA LEU A 159 4.73 1.64 -5.86
C LEU A 159 3.35 2.06 -5.32
N CYS A 160 3.28 3.13 -4.54
CA CYS A 160 2.05 3.61 -3.91
C CYS A 160 0.92 3.85 -4.96
N PRO A 161 -0.25 3.18 -4.86
CA PRO A 161 -1.29 3.22 -5.90
C PRO A 161 -2.17 4.47 -5.86
N CYS A 162 -2.20 5.20 -4.73
CA CYS A 162 -3.04 6.39 -4.55
C CYS A 162 -2.38 7.69 -5.01
N ARG A 163 -1.38 7.61 -5.91
CA ARG A 163 -0.71 8.79 -6.48
C ARG A 163 -0.65 8.67 -7.99
N HIS A 164 -0.67 9.83 -8.64
CA HIS A 164 -0.34 9.95 -10.05
C HIS A 164 1.18 10.11 -10.22
N TYR A 165 1.72 9.50 -11.27
CA TYR A 165 3.14 9.58 -11.63
C TYR A 165 3.23 9.77 -13.15
N ASP A 166 4.12 10.65 -13.58
CA ASP A 166 4.40 10.85 -15.01
C ASP A 166 5.15 9.65 -15.61
N ASP A 167 6.09 9.07 -14.84
CA ASP A 167 6.88 7.89 -15.20
C ASP A 167 6.97 6.94 -14.00
N LYS A 168 6.15 5.87 -14.04
CA LYS A 168 6.04 4.92 -12.92
C LYS A 168 7.30 4.09 -12.75
N GLU A 169 7.96 3.73 -13.85
CA GLU A 169 9.16 2.91 -13.86
C GLU A 169 10.35 3.66 -13.24
N LYS A 170 10.49 4.95 -13.54
CA LYS A 170 11.49 5.82 -12.91
C LYS A 170 11.26 5.97 -11.41
N GLU A 171 10.01 6.20 -10.99
CA GLU A 171 9.68 6.35 -9.56
C GLU A 171 9.83 5.04 -8.78
N ALA A 172 9.47 3.91 -9.39
CA ALA A 172 9.70 2.59 -8.81
C ALA A 172 11.19 2.30 -8.59
N LYS A 173 12.07 2.75 -9.50
CA LYS A 173 13.53 2.66 -9.35
C LYS A 173 14.08 3.63 -8.30
N ASN A 174 13.53 4.85 -8.22
CA ASN A 174 13.92 5.85 -7.22
C ASN A 174 13.56 5.40 -5.79
N GLY A 175 12.40 4.76 -5.63
CA GLY A 175 12.02 4.10 -4.39
C GLY A 175 11.47 5.00 -3.29
N TYR A 176 11.38 6.31 -3.51
CA TYR A 176 10.77 7.24 -2.55
C TYR A 176 9.31 6.86 -2.21
N TRP A 177 8.55 6.45 -3.23
CA TRP A 177 7.13 6.08 -3.15
C TRP A 177 6.88 4.56 -3.11
N ASN A 178 7.92 3.74 -3.06
CA ASN A 178 7.77 2.30 -2.87
C ASN A 178 7.28 2.02 -1.46
N CYS A 179 6.22 1.23 -1.31
CA CYS A 179 5.65 0.92 -0.02
C CYS A 179 6.62 0.03 0.81
N PRO A 180 6.96 0.39 2.06
CA PRO A 180 6.50 1.59 2.80
C PRO A 180 7.28 2.85 2.37
N CYS A 181 6.54 3.87 1.91
CA CYS A 181 7.12 5.10 1.35
C CYS A 181 7.83 5.94 2.41
N VAL A 182 8.64 6.91 1.98
CA VAL A 182 9.41 7.79 2.88
C VAL A 182 8.52 8.46 3.96
N PRO A 183 7.38 9.11 3.63
CA PRO A 183 6.52 9.71 4.65
C PRO A 183 5.99 8.70 5.69
N MET A 184 5.69 7.47 5.26
CA MET A 184 5.25 6.41 6.17
C MET A 184 6.36 5.96 7.10
N ARG A 185 7.60 5.84 6.60
CA ARG A 185 8.75 5.39 7.41
C ARG A 185 9.21 6.44 8.40
N GLU A 186 9.20 7.71 8.02
CA GLU A 186 9.74 8.79 8.84
C GLU A 186 8.70 9.36 9.82
N ARG A 187 7.43 9.46 9.40
CA ARG A 187 6.39 10.19 10.15
C ARG A 187 5.10 9.39 10.36
N LYS A 188 5.02 8.14 9.90
CA LYS A 188 3.80 7.31 9.91
C LYS A 188 2.63 7.94 9.15
N GLU A 189 2.92 8.74 8.12
CA GLU A 189 1.91 9.36 7.27
C GLU A 189 1.60 8.45 6.07
N CYS A 190 0.43 7.81 6.07
CA CYS A 190 -0.03 6.96 4.96
C CYS A 190 -1.20 7.60 4.23
N HIS A 191 -0.95 8.23 3.08
CA HIS A 191 -2.01 8.82 2.26
C HIS A 191 -3.08 7.80 1.80
N CYS A 192 -2.67 6.55 1.59
CA CYS A 192 -3.57 5.48 1.17
C CYS A 192 -4.56 5.04 2.26
N MET A 193 -4.43 5.54 3.48
CA MET A 193 -5.21 5.07 4.66
C MET A 193 -5.05 3.58 4.96
N LEU A 194 -3.93 2.98 4.55
CA LEU A 194 -3.60 1.58 4.84
C LEU A 194 -2.96 1.45 6.24
N PHE A 195 -2.13 2.40 6.65
CA PHE A 195 -1.49 2.39 7.97
C PHE A 195 -1.86 3.67 8.70
N LEU A 196 -2.80 3.56 9.63
CA LEU A 196 -3.32 4.68 10.39
C LEU A 196 -2.85 4.60 11.85
N THR A 197 -2.54 5.75 12.43
CA THR A 197 -2.26 5.90 13.86
C THR A 197 -3.57 5.99 14.65
N ASP A 198 -3.51 5.75 15.96
CA ASP A 198 -4.69 5.72 16.83
C ASP A 198 -5.44 7.07 16.94
N ASP A 199 -4.80 8.18 16.59
CA ASP A 199 -5.40 9.52 16.54
C ASP A 199 -6.18 9.80 15.25
N ASN A 200 -6.11 8.91 14.25
CA ASN A 200 -6.84 9.10 13.00
C ASN A 200 -8.34 8.77 13.18
N PRO A 201 -9.28 9.62 12.73
CA PRO A 201 -10.71 9.39 12.94
C PRO A 201 -11.30 8.19 12.18
N PHE A 202 -10.57 7.66 11.20
CA PHE A 202 -10.98 6.50 10.40
C PHE A 202 -10.25 5.22 10.80
N VAL A 203 -9.48 5.24 11.90
CA VAL A 203 -8.76 4.07 12.38
C VAL A 203 -9.74 3.01 12.90
N SER A 204 -9.55 1.75 12.51
CA SER A 204 -10.21 0.60 13.12
C SER A 204 -9.39 0.07 14.28
N ASP A 205 -9.91 -0.93 15.01
CA ASP A 205 -9.12 -1.67 16.01
C ASP A 205 -8.33 -2.85 15.41
N SER A 206 -8.45 -3.10 14.11
CA SER A 206 -7.90 -4.27 13.44
C SER A 206 -6.51 -4.02 12.84
N GLN A 207 -5.58 -4.93 13.13
CA GLN A 207 -4.24 -5.01 12.50
C GLN A 207 -4.09 -6.29 11.65
N HIS A 208 -5.21 -6.92 11.29
CA HIS A 208 -5.24 -8.13 10.49
C HIS A 208 -6.22 -7.99 9.32
N LEU A 209 -5.76 -8.34 8.13
CA LEU A 209 -6.57 -8.51 6.93
C LEU A 209 -6.52 -9.97 6.49
N ASP A 210 -7.68 -10.54 6.19
CA ASP A 210 -7.80 -11.87 5.63
C ASP A 210 -7.75 -11.84 4.10
N LEU A 211 -7.04 -12.81 3.52
CA LEU A 211 -6.84 -12.88 2.07
C LEU A 211 -8.17 -13.03 1.31
N GLU A 212 -9.10 -13.82 1.86
CA GLU A 212 -10.40 -14.08 1.23
C GLU A 212 -11.24 -12.81 1.18
N ASP A 213 -11.26 -12.04 2.27
CA ASP A 213 -11.98 -10.77 2.36
C ASP A 213 -11.42 -9.74 1.38
N ILE A 214 -10.09 -9.63 1.26
CA ILE A 214 -9.45 -8.74 0.29
C ILE A 214 -9.90 -9.08 -1.14
N LEU A 215 -9.85 -10.36 -1.52
CA LEU A 215 -10.19 -10.80 -2.88
C LEU A 215 -11.68 -10.67 -3.20
N LYS A 216 -12.53 -10.64 -2.17
CA LYS A 216 -13.96 -10.40 -2.31
C LYS A 216 -14.24 -8.91 -2.47
N LEU A 217 -13.77 -8.10 -1.51
CA LEU A 217 -14.01 -6.65 -1.46
C LEU A 217 -13.42 -5.92 -2.67
N SER A 218 -12.28 -6.37 -3.19
CA SER A 218 -11.64 -5.75 -4.35
C SER A 218 -12.43 -5.91 -5.65
N LYS A 219 -13.43 -6.81 -5.69
CA LYS A 219 -14.29 -7.03 -6.87
C LYS A 219 -15.63 -6.30 -6.78
N GLU A 220 -15.99 -5.85 -5.58
CA GLU A 220 -17.26 -5.19 -5.28
C GLU A 220 -17.15 -3.65 -5.35
N THR A 221 -15.92 -3.13 -5.54
CA THR A 221 -15.60 -1.70 -5.63
C THR A 221 -15.39 -1.27 -7.07
#